data_AF-A0A970N0N2-F1
#
_entry.id   AF-A0A970N0N2-F1
#
_cell.length_a   1.000
_cell.length_b   1.000
_cell.length_c   1.000
_cell.angle_alpha   90.00
_cell.angle_beta   90.00
_cell.angle_gamma   90.00
#
_symmetry.space_group_name_H-M   'P 1'
#
loop_
_entity.id
_entity.type
_entity.pdbx_description
1 polymer ?
#
loop_
_entity_poly.entity_id
_entity_poly.type
_entity_poly.pdbx_seq_one_letter_code
_entity_poly.pdbx_strand_id
1 'polypeptide(L)'
;YEPVRSLATINATIQRSLAAAERIFEVVDAQPQIQDADDAVDLPRIHGRVEFDHVNFSYGGEEEVLTDICINADPGQIVALVGRSGAGKTSIVNLIPRFYDPLSGRILIDGFDVKYTTQTSLRSQVAMVLQDTFLFNGTVRENIRYGKLDAADNEIIEAAKAANAAEFIDDMPLGYDTEIGERGIKLSGGQKQRLAIARAILADPRILILDEATSSVDSESEYLIHRAMDRLMEGRTTFVIAHRLSTIKHAAQIITLEKGRVSEVGDHKTLVDQNGVYAQMYEMQFRLNDEIG
;
A
#
# COMPACT_ATOMS: atom_id res chain seq x y z
N TYR A 1 8.05 -36.31 50.96
CA TYR A 1 7.08 -36.01 49.88
C TYR A 1 7.43 -34.77 49.05
N GLU A 2 8.23 -33.84 49.57
CA GLU A 2 8.64 -32.61 48.87
C GLU A 2 9.48 -32.83 47.59
N PRO A 3 10.47 -33.74 47.56
CA PRO A 3 11.27 -33.98 46.35
C PRO A 3 10.46 -34.58 45.20
N VAL A 4 9.47 -35.41 45.51
CA VAL A 4 8.56 -36.03 44.52
C VAL A 4 7.64 -34.99 43.88
N ARG A 5 7.15 -34.02 44.67
CA ARG A 5 6.38 -32.88 44.13
C ARG A 5 7.25 -31.98 43.25
N SER A 6 8.49 -31.72 43.66
CA SER A 6 9.45 -30.94 42.86
C SER A 6 9.74 -31.59 41.50
N LEU A 7 9.93 -32.92 41.45
CA LEU A 7 10.11 -33.66 40.20
C LEU A 7 8.91 -33.54 39.26
N ALA A 8 7.68 -33.58 39.79
CA ALA A 8 6.48 -33.39 38.99
C ALA A 8 6.41 -31.97 38.38
N THR A 9 6.77 -30.94 39.15
CA THR A 9 6.83 -29.55 38.67
C THR A 9 7.93 -29.34 37.63
N ILE A 10 9.09 -29.98 37.80
CA ILE A 10 10.19 -29.95 36.82
C ILE A 10 9.75 -30.60 35.50
N ASN A 11 9.12 -31.78 35.57
CA ASN A 11 8.62 -32.45 34.37
C ASN A 11 7.58 -31.60 33.62
N ALA A 12 6.61 -31.01 34.34
CA ALA A 12 5.64 -30.10 33.74
C ALA A 12 6.28 -28.85 33.12
N THR A 13 7.39 -28.37 33.69
CA THR A 13 8.15 -27.24 33.14
C THR A 13 8.92 -27.63 31.89
N ILE A 14 9.60 -28.78 31.89
CA ILE A 14 10.30 -29.32 30.71
C ILE A 14 9.33 -29.49 29.53
N GLN A 15 8.15 -30.09 29.76
CA GLN A 15 7.16 -30.29 28.70
C GLN A 15 6.68 -28.95 28.11
N ARG A 16 6.42 -27.95 28.96
CA ARG A 16 6.07 -26.59 28.49
C ARG A 16 7.21 -25.92 27.74
N SER A 17 8.45 -26.08 28.21
CA SER A 17 9.63 -25.54 27.55
C SER A 17 9.89 -26.18 26.19
N LEU A 18 9.68 -27.50 26.06
CA LEU A 18 9.79 -28.21 24.78
C LEU A 18 8.76 -27.70 23.77
N ALA A 19 7.48 -27.61 24.17
CA ALA A 19 6.44 -27.07 23.29
C ALA A 19 6.68 -25.59 22.93
N ALA A 20 7.28 -24.80 23.83
CA ALA A 20 7.68 -23.42 23.53
C ALA A 20 8.88 -23.37 22.57
N ALA A 21 9.86 -24.26 22.74
CA ALA A 21 11.00 -24.37 21.85
C ALA A 21 10.56 -24.79 20.44
N GLU A 22 9.65 -25.76 20.30
CA GLU A 22 9.08 -26.17 19.01
C GLU A 22 8.51 -24.97 18.25
N ARG A 23 7.65 -24.15 18.88
CA ARG A 23 7.10 -22.94 18.25
C ARG A 23 8.16 -21.90 17.88
N ILE A 24 9.25 -21.80 18.65
CA ILE A 24 10.36 -20.90 18.33
C ILE A 24 11.09 -21.41 17.09
N PHE A 25 11.42 -22.71 17.04
CA PHE A 25 12.10 -23.31 15.90
C PHE A 25 11.23 -23.29 14.63
N GLU A 26 9.91 -23.46 14.75
CA GLU A 26 8.98 -23.26 13.62
C GLU A 26 9.14 -21.89 12.95
N VAL A 27 9.39 -20.82 13.72
CA VAL A 27 9.59 -19.46 13.19
C VAL A 27 11.03 -19.25 12.69
N VAL A 28 12.02 -19.77 13.42
CA VAL A 28 13.44 -19.62 13.06
C VAL A 28 13.78 -20.39 11.79
N ASP A 29 13.20 -21.57 11.60
CA ASP A 29 13.46 -22.45 10.46
C ASP A 29 12.57 -22.12 9.24
N ALA A 30 11.58 -21.23 9.41
CA ALA A 30 10.70 -20.79 8.33
C ALA A 30 11.51 -20.07 7.24
N GLN A 31 11.42 -20.59 6.00
CA GLN A 31 12.02 -19.95 4.84
C GLN A 31 11.11 -18.83 4.32
N PRO A 32 11.64 -17.64 3.99
CA PRO A 32 10.87 -16.61 3.30
C PRO A 32 10.31 -17.16 1.98
N GLN A 33 9.01 -16.93 1.76
CA GLN A 33 8.35 -17.36 0.52
C GLN A 33 8.87 -16.62 -0.71
N ILE A 34 9.26 -15.34 -0.54
CA ILE A 34 9.82 -14.51 -1.60
C ILE A 34 11.30 -14.28 -1.31
N GLN A 35 12.14 -14.71 -2.24
CA GLN A 35 13.58 -14.53 -2.22
C GLN A 35 14.02 -13.92 -3.56
N ASP A 36 15.08 -13.12 -3.51
CA ASP A 36 15.72 -12.61 -4.70
C ASP A 36 16.34 -13.80 -5.46
N ALA A 37 16.26 -13.77 -6.79
CA ALA A 37 16.96 -14.77 -7.60
C ALA A 37 18.48 -14.60 -7.45
N ASP A 38 19.24 -15.69 -7.63
CA ASP A 38 20.71 -15.64 -7.56
C ASP A 38 21.33 -14.66 -8.57
N ASP A 39 20.64 -14.44 -9.70
CA ASP A 39 20.99 -13.53 -10.78
C ASP A 39 20.17 -12.23 -10.76
N ALA A 40 19.50 -11.91 -9.65
CA ALA A 40 18.72 -10.69 -9.52
C ALA A 40 19.58 -9.44 -9.71
N VAL A 41 19.07 -8.48 -10.48
CA VAL A 41 19.75 -7.21 -10.74
C VAL A 41 19.17 -6.10 -9.89
N ASP A 42 20.00 -5.12 -9.54
CA ASP A 42 19.49 -3.88 -8.95
C ASP A 42 18.74 -3.07 -10.02
N LEU A 43 17.48 -2.78 -9.72
CA LEU A 43 16.64 -1.92 -10.54
C LEU A 43 17.19 -0.48 -10.49
N PRO A 44 17.53 0.14 -11.63
CA PRO A 44 17.94 1.53 -11.66
C PRO A 44 16.75 2.44 -11.33
N ARG A 45 16.98 3.75 -11.23
CA ARG A 45 15.88 4.71 -11.13
C ARG A 45 14.99 4.60 -12.37
N ILE A 46 13.72 4.25 -12.15
CA ILE A 46 12.75 3.99 -13.20
C ILE A 46 12.04 5.28 -13.66
N HIS A 47 11.40 5.20 -14.82
CA HIS A 47 10.40 6.14 -15.32
C HIS A 47 9.02 5.82 -14.75
N GLY A 48 8.74 4.54 -14.45
CA GLY A 48 7.53 4.12 -13.75
C GLY A 48 6.49 3.46 -14.65
N ARG A 49 6.87 2.91 -15.80
CA ARG A 49 5.97 2.10 -16.62
C ARG A 49 5.73 0.77 -15.92
N VAL A 50 4.48 0.34 -15.80
CA VAL A 50 4.12 -0.94 -15.17
C VAL A 50 3.26 -1.77 -16.12
N GLU A 51 3.65 -3.02 -16.34
CA GLU A 51 2.98 -3.94 -17.26
C GLU A 51 2.69 -5.27 -16.57
N PHE A 52 1.43 -5.72 -16.64
CA PHE A 52 1.03 -7.08 -16.30
C PHE A 52 0.82 -7.83 -17.62
N ASP A 53 1.52 -8.94 -17.80
CA ASP A 53 1.50 -9.77 -19.00
C ASP A 53 0.93 -11.16 -18.64
N HIS A 54 -0.37 -11.35 -18.93
CA HIS A 54 -1.12 -12.59 -18.72
C HIS A 54 -0.98 -13.17 -17.29
N VAL A 55 -1.13 -12.31 -16.28
CA VAL A 55 -0.86 -12.66 -14.88
C VAL A 55 -2.01 -13.46 -14.26
N ASN A 56 -1.68 -14.62 -13.68
CA ASN A 56 -2.59 -15.44 -12.86
C ASN A 56 -2.03 -15.52 -11.42
N PHE A 57 -2.89 -15.48 -10.40
CA PHE A 57 -2.44 -15.39 -9.00
C PHE A 57 -3.40 -16.04 -7.99
N SER A 58 -2.84 -16.70 -6.97
CA SER A 58 -3.54 -17.16 -5.76
C SER A 58 -2.65 -16.98 -4.51
N TYR A 59 -3.26 -16.89 -3.32
CA TYR A 59 -2.54 -16.79 -2.03
C TYR A 59 -2.07 -18.16 -1.48
N GLY A 60 -1.84 -19.16 -2.35
CA GLY A 60 -1.43 -20.51 -1.94
C GLY A 60 -2.58 -21.51 -1.74
N GLY A 61 -3.78 -21.20 -2.26
CA GLY A 61 -4.91 -22.13 -2.37
C GLY A 61 -5.21 -22.54 -3.82
N GLU A 62 -6.16 -23.46 -4.00
CA GLU A 62 -6.63 -23.90 -5.32
C GLU A 62 -7.45 -22.83 -6.07
N GLU A 63 -8.02 -21.86 -5.36
CA GLU A 63 -8.84 -20.80 -5.95
C GLU A 63 -7.96 -19.64 -6.46
N GLU A 64 -7.99 -19.42 -7.76
CA GLU A 64 -7.36 -18.26 -8.39
C GLU A 64 -8.10 -16.98 -8.00
N VAL A 65 -7.36 -16.01 -7.48
CA VAL A 65 -7.86 -14.67 -7.14
C VAL A 65 -7.79 -13.74 -8.34
N LEU A 66 -6.79 -13.92 -9.20
CA LEU A 66 -6.64 -13.20 -10.46
C LEU A 66 -6.40 -14.21 -11.58
N THR A 67 -7.08 -14.00 -12.71
CA THR A 67 -6.93 -14.84 -13.90
C THR A 67 -6.74 -13.96 -15.12
N ASP A 68 -5.66 -14.20 -15.85
CA ASP A 68 -5.33 -13.57 -17.13
C ASP A 68 -5.36 -12.04 -17.11
N ILE A 69 -4.70 -11.44 -16.11
CA ILE A 69 -4.64 -9.99 -15.95
C ILE A 69 -3.61 -9.40 -16.89
N CYS A 70 -4.08 -8.52 -17.78
CA CYS A 70 -3.26 -7.69 -18.65
C CYS A 70 -3.52 -6.22 -18.34
N ILE A 71 -2.47 -5.49 -17.96
CA ILE A 71 -2.52 -4.07 -17.59
C ILE A 71 -1.29 -3.39 -18.17
N ASN A 72 -1.45 -2.20 -18.73
CA ASN A 72 -0.34 -1.33 -19.09
C ASN A 72 -0.59 0.06 -18.50
N ALA A 73 0.38 0.57 -17.75
CA ALA A 73 0.34 1.89 -17.14
C ALA A 73 1.58 2.67 -17.59
N ASP A 74 1.39 3.75 -18.34
CA ASP A 74 2.50 4.59 -18.78
C ASP A 74 3.03 5.47 -17.63
N PRO A 75 4.30 5.92 -17.71
CA PRO A 75 4.89 6.82 -16.74
C PRO A 75 4.01 8.05 -16.42
N GLY A 76 3.72 8.27 -15.13
CA GLY A 76 2.96 9.42 -14.66
C GLY A 76 1.44 9.28 -14.80
N GLN A 77 0.92 8.16 -15.32
CA GLN A 77 -0.52 7.93 -15.38
C GLN A 77 -1.11 7.58 -14.02
N ILE A 78 -2.32 8.08 -13.78
CA ILE A 78 -3.19 7.61 -12.69
C ILE A 78 -4.08 6.49 -13.24
N VAL A 79 -3.94 5.30 -12.66
CA VAL A 79 -4.71 4.10 -12.96
C VAL A 79 -5.64 3.79 -11.78
N ALA A 80 -6.95 3.93 -11.99
CA ALA A 80 -7.95 3.60 -10.99
C ALA A 80 -8.40 2.14 -11.12
N LEU A 81 -8.33 1.39 -10.02
CA LEU A 81 -8.85 0.03 -9.88
C LEU A 81 -10.23 0.10 -9.25
N VAL A 82 -11.25 -0.33 -10.00
CA VAL A 82 -12.66 -0.34 -9.57
C VAL A 82 -13.20 -1.76 -9.61
N GLY A 83 -14.13 -2.09 -8.73
CA GLY A 83 -14.73 -3.43 -8.68
C GLY A 83 -15.29 -3.74 -7.30
N ARG A 84 -16.15 -4.74 -7.20
CA ARG A 84 -16.76 -5.15 -5.93
C ARG A 84 -15.69 -5.60 -4.91
N SER A 85 -16.07 -5.68 -3.64
CA SER A 85 -15.21 -6.32 -2.65
C SER A 85 -14.88 -7.75 -3.08
N GLY A 86 -13.63 -8.17 -2.90
CA GLY A 86 -13.14 -9.48 -3.37
C GLY A 86 -12.82 -9.59 -4.86
N ALA A 87 -12.94 -8.52 -5.66
CA ALA A 87 -12.65 -8.59 -7.10
C ALA A 87 -11.16 -8.71 -7.48
N GLY A 88 -10.24 -8.62 -6.51
CA GLY A 88 -8.78 -8.76 -6.75
C GLY A 88 -7.98 -7.45 -6.80
N LYS A 89 -8.59 -6.28 -6.54
CA LYS A 89 -7.92 -4.96 -6.54
C LYS A 89 -6.66 -4.92 -5.67
N THR A 90 -6.79 -5.34 -4.40
CA THR A 90 -5.68 -5.38 -3.44
C THR A 90 -4.59 -6.36 -3.86
N SER A 91 -4.96 -7.47 -4.51
CA SER A 91 -4.00 -8.44 -5.03
C SER A 91 -3.15 -7.84 -6.16
N ILE A 92 -3.75 -7.09 -7.09
CA ILE A 92 -3.00 -6.40 -8.16
C ILE A 92 -1.96 -5.46 -7.57
N VAL A 93 -2.35 -4.60 -6.62
CA VAL A 93 -1.38 -3.65 -6.06
C VAL A 93 -0.31 -4.31 -5.20
N ASN A 94 -0.61 -5.43 -4.53
CA ASN A 94 0.38 -6.19 -3.74
C ASN A 94 1.40 -6.93 -4.61
N LEU A 95 1.08 -7.21 -5.87
CA LEU A 95 2.00 -7.86 -6.80
C LEU A 95 3.06 -6.89 -7.35
N ILE A 96 2.76 -5.58 -7.44
CA ILE A 96 3.71 -4.55 -7.91
C ILE A 96 5.00 -4.49 -7.06
N PRO A 97 4.95 -4.37 -5.72
CA PRO A 97 6.15 -4.41 -4.86
C PRO A 97 6.66 -5.84 -4.60
N ARG A 98 6.14 -6.83 -5.33
CA ARG A 98 6.45 -8.25 -5.22
C ARG A 98 6.36 -8.76 -3.78
N PHE A 99 5.20 -8.55 -3.14
CA PHE A 99 4.88 -9.25 -1.88
C PHE A 99 4.49 -10.70 -2.12
N TYR A 100 4.04 -11.00 -3.34
CA TYR A 100 3.78 -12.35 -3.82
C TYR A 100 4.30 -12.48 -5.26
N ASP A 101 4.64 -13.70 -5.66
CA ASP A 101 4.90 -14.03 -7.05
C ASP A 101 3.61 -14.52 -7.72
N PRO A 102 3.37 -14.19 -9.00
CA PRO A 102 2.26 -14.75 -9.75
C PRO A 102 2.44 -16.25 -9.99
N LEU A 103 1.33 -16.98 -10.15
CA LEU A 103 1.34 -18.40 -10.55
C LEU A 103 1.88 -18.57 -11.97
N SER A 104 1.50 -17.66 -12.86
CA SER A 104 1.96 -17.61 -14.25
C SER A 104 1.78 -16.19 -14.81
N GLY A 105 2.38 -15.94 -15.97
CA GLY A 105 2.56 -14.59 -16.49
C GLY A 105 3.72 -13.87 -15.79
N ARG A 106 3.84 -12.57 -16.02
CA ARG A 106 4.92 -11.75 -15.45
C ARG A 106 4.50 -10.31 -15.27
N ILE A 107 5.23 -9.62 -14.40
CA ILE A 107 5.04 -8.20 -14.13
C ILE A 107 6.35 -7.50 -14.47
N LEU A 108 6.26 -6.50 -15.35
CA LEU A 108 7.40 -5.74 -15.83
C LEU A 108 7.32 -4.31 -15.30
N ILE A 109 8.45 -3.77 -14.86
CA ILE A 109 8.59 -2.36 -14.55
C ILE A 109 9.71 -1.79 -15.42
N ASP A 110 9.38 -0.84 -16.29
CA ASP A 110 10.29 -0.33 -17.34
C ASP A 110 10.94 -1.46 -18.17
N GLY A 111 10.23 -2.57 -18.36
CA GLY A 111 10.71 -3.76 -19.08
C GLY A 111 11.53 -4.75 -18.25
N PHE A 112 11.83 -4.44 -16.98
CA PHE A 112 12.45 -5.38 -16.05
C PHE A 112 11.40 -6.25 -15.38
N ASP A 113 11.52 -7.57 -15.50
CA ASP A 113 10.67 -8.49 -14.75
C ASP A 113 11.00 -8.41 -13.26
N VAL A 114 10.01 -8.06 -12.44
CA VAL A 114 10.17 -7.85 -10.99
C VAL A 114 10.74 -9.09 -10.29
N LYS A 115 10.52 -10.28 -10.85
CA LYS A 115 11.05 -11.55 -10.33
C LYS A 115 12.58 -11.60 -10.34
N TYR A 116 13.20 -10.93 -11.30
CA TYR A 116 14.66 -10.90 -11.51
C TYR A 116 15.28 -9.56 -11.06
N THR A 117 14.58 -8.81 -10.21
CA THR A 117 15.11 -7.60 -9.57
C THR A 117 15.29 -7.82 -8.08
N THR A 118 16.25 -7.13 -7.46
CA THR A 118 16.39 -7.18 -6.00
C THR A 118 15.19 -6.53 -5.33
N GLN A 119 14.65 -7.15 -4.28
CA GLN A 119 13.48 -6.60 -3.57
C GLN A 119 13.73 -5.19 -3.02
N THR A 120 14.96 -4.92 -2.59
CA THR A 120 15.36 -3.61 -2.04
C THR A 120 15.28 -2.53 -3.11
N SER A 121 15.87 -2.76 -4.30
CA SER A 121 15.85 -1.78 -5.39
C SER A 121 14.43 -1.56 -5.92
N LEU A 122 13.65 -2.62 -6.09
CA LEU A 122 12.24 -2.56 -6.48
C LEU A 122 11.41 -1.72 -5.50
N ARG A 123 11.44 -2.07 -4.22
CA ARG A 123 10.61 -1.41 -3.19
C ARG A 123 11.06 0.02 -2.90
N SER A 124 12.31 0.38 -3.20
CA SER A 124 12.76 1.78 -3.12
C SER A 124 12.06 2.70 -4.14
N GLN A 125 11.52 2.13 -5.23
CA GLN A 125 10.81 2.89 -6.26
C GLN A 125 9.29 2.98 -6.00
N VAL A 126 8.78 2.27 -4.97
CA VAL A 126 7.34 2.12 -4.69
C VAL A 126 7.02 2.68 -3.31
N ALA A 127 5.99 3.52 -3.22
CA ALA A 127 5.38 3.85 -1.93
C ALA A 127 3.92 3.43 -1.89
N MET A 128 3.46 3.03 -0.71
CA MET A 128 2.06 2.67 -0.46
C MET A 128 1.49 3.57 0.62
N VAL A 129 0.34 4.19 0.35
CA VAL A 129 -0.46 4.92 1.33
C VAL A 129 -1.78 4.18 1.47
N LEU A 130 -1.88 3.39 2.54
CA LEU A 130 -3.04 2.54 2.82
C LEU A 130 -4.09 3.30 3.66
N GLN A 131 -5.34 2.84 3.59
CA GLN A 131 -6.43 3.33 4.44
C GLN A 131 -6.04 3.30 5.92
N ASP A 132 -5.60 2.14 6.42
CA ASP A 132 -5.14 1.98 7.79
C ASP A 132 -3.65 2.32 7.88
N THR A 133 -3.36 3.57 8.23
CA THR A 133 -1.98 4.03 8.40
C THR A 133 -1.32 3.39 9.63
N PHE A 134 -0.17 2.75 9.42
CA PHE A 134 0.69 2.28 10.49
C PHE A 134 1.80 3.31 10.81
N LEU A 135 1.90 3.67 12.09
CA LEU A 135 2.97 4.49 12.63
C LEU A 135 3.76 3.71 13.67
N PHE A 136 5.09 3.81 13.60
CA PHE A 136 6.00 3.17 14.53
C PHE A 136 5.97 3.89 15.87
N ASN A 137 6.24 3.14 16.94
CA ASN A 137 6.50 3.76 18.24
C ASN A 137 7.80 4.57 18.13
N GLY A 138 7.73 5.86 18.46
CA GLY A 138 8.81 6.82 18.30
C GLY A 138 8.27 8.24 18.15
N THR A 139 9.12 9.14 17.69
CA THR A 139 8.81 10.55 17.42
C THR A 139 8.13 10.75 16.07
N VAL A 140 7.51 11.92 15.88
CA VAL A 140 7.04 12.36 14.56
C VAL A 140 8.18 12.35 13.54
N ARG A 141 9.36 12.87 13.92
CA ARG A 141 10.56 12.94 13.08
C ARG A 141 10.97 11.56 12.56
N GLU A 142 11.10 10.58 13.45
CA GLU A 142 11.48 9.22 13.10
C GLU A 142 10.46 8.57 12.16
N ASN A 143 9.18 8.82 12.41
CA ASN A 143 8.11 8.28 11.57
C ASN A 143 8.13 8.84 10.15
N ILE A 144 8.46 10.12 9.95
CA ILE A 144 8.62 10.69 8.61
C ILE A 144 9.93 10.20 7.98
N ARG A 145 11.05 10.25 8.72
CA ARG A 145 12.38 9.79 8.29
C ARG A 145 12.39 8.33 7.83
N TYR A 146 11.45 7.51 8.27
CA TYR A 146 11.33 6.13 7.78
C TYR A 146 11.17 6.02 6.25
N GLY A 147 10.73 7.08 5.56
CA GLY A 147 10.70 7.12 4.09
C GLY A 147 12.09 7.16 3.45
N LYS A 148 13.07 7.76 4.14
CA LYS A 148 14.46 7.88 3.71
C LYS A 148 15.35 8.05 4.95
N LEU A 149 16.00 6.97 5.38
CA LEU A 149 16.68 6.90 6.69
C LEU A 149 17.86 7.88 6.84
N ASP A 150 18.49 8.25 5.73
CA ASP A 150 19.59 9.20 5.65
C ASP A 150 19.14 10.64 5.36
N ALA A 151 17.83 10.92 5.39
CA ALA A 151 17.28 12.25 5.14
C ALA A 151 17.73 13.28 6.20
N ALA A 152 18.13 14.44 5.70
CA ALA A 152 18.42 15.60 6.54
C ALA A 152 17.13 16.21 7.13
N ASP A 153 17.26 16.92 8.25
CA ASP A 153 16.10 17.48 8.97
C ASP A 153 15.28 18.45 8.12
N ASN A 154 15.91 19.19 7.20
CA ASN A 154 15.20 20.06 6.27
C ASN A 154 14.33 19.26 5.29
N GLU A 155 14.78 18.11 4.78
CA GLU A 155 13.99 17.25 3.90
C GLU A 155 12.73 16.74 4.63
N ILE A 156 12.86 16.38 5.92
CA ILE A 156 11.74 15.96 6.77
C ILE A 156 10.70 17.08 6.91
N ILE A 157 11.16 18.31 7.18
CA ILE A 157 10.29 19.48 7.34
C ILE A 157 9.57 19.80 6.03
N GLU A 158 10.26 19.76 4.89
CA GLU A 158 9.65 20.03 3.59
C GLU A 158 8.63 18.94 3.20
N ALA A 159 8.92 17.67 3.49
CA ALA A 159 7.96 16.59 3.30
C ALA A 159 6.71 16.76 4.18
N ALA A 160 6.88 17.17 5.44
CA ALA A 160 5.77 17.47 6.34
C ALA A 160 4.92 18.65 5.82
N LYS A 161 5.53 19.72 5.31
CA LYS A 161 4.80 20.85 4.71
C LYS A 161 4.03 20.42 3.46
N ALA A 162 4.66 19.67 2.57
CA ALA A 162 4.02 19.17 1.35
C ALA A 162 2.81 18.28 1.68
N ALA A 163 2.88 17.53 2.78
CA ALA A 163 1.79 16.71 3.31
C ALA A 163 0.74 17.48 4.15
N ASN A 164 0.84 18.82 4.23
CA ASN A 164 0.04 19.66 5.12
C ASN A 164 0.11 19.22 6.60
N ALA A 165 1.21 18.60 7.03
CA ALA A 165 1.39 18.10 8.39
C ALA A 165 2.10 19.09 9.32
N ALA A 166 2.87 20.04 8.77
CA ALA A 166 3.71 20.94 9.56
C ALA A 166 2.94 21.71 10.64
N GLU A 167 1.78 22.28 10.32
CA GLU A 167 0.98 23.10 11.26
C GLU A 167 0.62 22.35 12.54
N PHE A 168 0.02 21.15 12.43
CA PHE A 168 -0.35 20.40 13.62
C PHE A 168 0.86 19.82 14.37
N ILE A 169 1.98 19.61 13.67
CA ILE A 169 3.24 19.19 14.30
C ILE A 169 3.80 20.34 15.13
N ASP A 170 3.82 21.57 14.60
CA ASP A 170 4.30 22.77 15.28
C ASP A 170 3.48 23.08 16.54
N ASP A 171 2.19 22.74 16.55
CA ASP A 171 1.31 22.86 17.72
C ASP A 171 1.56 21.78 18.79
N MET A 172 2.36 20.75 18.51
CA MET A 172 2.69 19.73 19.49
C MET A 172 3.69 20.24 20.53
N PRO A 173 3.65 19.76 21.79
CA PRO A 173 4.54 20.24 22.86
C PRO A 173 6.03 20.18 22.56
N LEU A 174 6.48 19.21 21.74
CA LEU A 174 7.88 19.02 21.34
C LEU A 174 8.07 19.07 19.82
N GLY A 175 7.09 19.59 19.07
CA GLY A 175 7.16 19.62 17.62
C GLY A 175 7.41 18.23 17.00
N TYR A 176 8.38 18.16 16.10
CA TYR A 176 8.84 16.92 15.46
C TYR A 176 9.41 15.87 16.42
N ASP A 177 9.86 16.28 17.61
CA ASP A 177 10.42 15.37 18.62
C ASP A 177 9.34 14.84 19.57
N THR A 178 8.06 15.12 19.29
CA THR A 178 6.92 14.60 20.04
C THR A 178 6.77 13.09 19.82
N GLU A 179 6.73 12.32 20.91
CA GLU A 179 6.43 10.89 20.88
C GLU A 179 4.93 10.62 20.63
N ILE A 180 4.64 9.95 19.54
CA ILE A 180 3.25 9.66 19.11
C ILE A 180 2.68 8.37 19.72
N GLY A 181 3.54 7.55 20.34
CA GLY A 181 3.18 6.28 20.99
C GLY A 181 2.88 5.15 19.99
N GLU A 182 2.56 3.96 20.51
CA GLU A 182 2.25 2.79 19.68
C GLU A 182 1.07 3.07 18.74
N ARG A 183 1.27 2.83 17.44
CA ARG A 183 0.29 3.11 16.36
C ARG A 183 -0.22 4.56 16.33
N GLY A 184 0.58 5.50 16.85
CA GLY A 184 0.24 6.92 16.89
C GLY A 184 -1.04 7.21 17.68
N ILE A 185 -1.32 6.49 18.76
CA ILE A 185 -2.58 6.59 19.53
C ILE A 185 -2.97 8.03 19.93
N LYS A 186 -1.99 8.94 20.00
CA LYS A 186 -2.19 10.35 20.33
C LYS A 186 -2.66 11.22 19.14
N LEU A 187 -2.76 10.65 17.94
CA LEU A 187 -3.08 11.37 16.71
C LEU A 187 -4.50 11.04 16.22
N SER A 188 -5.17 12.03 15.62
CA SER A 188 -6.40 11.81 14.87
C SER A 188 -6.13 10.99 13.60
N GLY A 189 -7.17 10.37 13.02
CA GLY A 189 -7.04 9.62 11.77
C GLY A 189 -6.41 10.45 10.65
N GLY A 190 -6.85 11.70 10.48
CA GLY A 190 -6.30 12.59 9.45
C GLY A 190 -4.87 13.04 9.71
N GLN A 191 -4.46 13.21 10.97
CA GLN A 191 -3.06 13.46 11.32
C GLN A 191 -2.17 12.27 10.98
N LYS A 192 -2.62 11.03 11.28
CA LYS A 192 -1.88 9.81 10.93
C LYS A 192 -1.67 9.72 9.43
N GLN A 193 -2.73 9.92 8.65
CA GLN A 193 -2.68 9.84 7.20
C GLN A 193 -1.74 10.90 6.60
N ARG A 194 -1.78 12.15 7.09
CA ARG A 194 -0.82 13.19 6.68
C ARG A 194 0.64 12.84 7.01
N LEU A 195 0.93 12.17 8.14
CA LEU A 195 2.27 11.65 8.41
C LEU A 195 2.69 10.51 7.45
N ALA A 196 1.75 9.64 7.08
CA ALA A 196 2.00 8.60 6.08
C ALA A 196 2.34 9.20 4.71
N ILE A 197 1.61 10.24 4.32
CA ILE A 197 1.85 10.98 3.08
C ILE A 197 3.21 11.68 3.14
N ALA A 198 3.56 12.34 4.26
CA ALA A 198 4.89 12.92 4.44
C ALA A 198 6.01 11.87 4.27
N ARG A 199 5.83 10.68 4.84
CA ARG A 199 6.77 9.54 4.68
C ARG A 199 6.89 9.14 3.21
N ALA A 200 5.78 9.03 2.48
CA ALA A 200 5.77 8.68 1.07
C ALA A 200 6.40 9.77 0.18
N ILE A 201 6.17 11.06 0.49
CA ILE A 201 6.81 12.20 -0.18
C ILE A 201 8.33 12.14 0.02
N LEU A 202 8.78 11.90 1.25
CA LEU A 202 10.21 11.85 1.57
C LEU A 202 10.92 10.68 0.86
N ALA A 203 10.23 9.56 0.66
CA ALA A 203 10.76 8.41 -0.07
C ALA A 203 10.99 8.67 -1.57
N ASP A 204 10.36 9.72 -2.13
CA ASP A 204 10.40 10.08 -3.57
C ASP A 204 10.24 8.89 -4.53
N PRO A 205 9.14 8.12 -4.42
CA PRO A 205 8.91 6.95 -5.26
C PRO A 205 8.58 7.35 -6.70
N ARG A 206 8.72 6.41 -7.63
CA ARG A 206 8.27 6.54 -9.02
C ARG A 206 6.91 5.90 -9.27
N ILE A 207 6.55 4.90 -8.45
CA ILE A 207 5.27 4.23 -8.46
C ILE A 207 4.59 4.44 -7.11
N LEU A 208 3.34 4.86 -7.14
CA LEU A 208 2.53 5.10 -5.95
C LEU A 208 1.33 4.16 -5.92
N ILE A 209 1.04 3.59 -4.76
CA ILE A 209 -0.15 2.77 -4.52
C ILE A 209 -0.98 3.44 -3.45
N LEU A 210 -2.23 3.75 -3.76
CA LEU A 210 -3.15 4.45 -2.89
C LEU A 210 -4.38 3.59 -2.63
N ASP A 211 -4.70 3.40 -1.36
CA ASP A 211 -5.96 2.77 -0.95
C ASP A 211 -6.86 3.85 -0.32
N GLU A 212 -7.68 4.47 -1.16
CA GLU A 212 -8.45 5.66 -0.79
C GLU A 212 -9.71 5.29 -0.02
N ALA A 213 -9.61 5.20 1.30
CA ALA A 213 -10.77 5.29 2.17
C ALA A 213 -10.46 6.22 3.35
N THR A 214 -11.30 7.23 3.52
CA THR A 214 -11.15 8.27 4.57
C THR A 214 -12.39 8.31 5.48
N SER A 215 -13.09 7.18 5.65
CA SER A 215 -14.45 7.09 6.20
C SER A 215 -14.60 7.43 7.69
N SER A 216 -13.65 8.16 8.28
CA SER A 216 -13.62 8.49 9.72
C SER A 216 -12.93 9.83 10.03
N VAL A 217 -12.80 10.71 9.03
CA VAL A 217 -12.07 11.98 9.13
C VAL A 217 -13.03 13.16 8.94
N ASP A 218 -12.81 14.26 9.65
CA ASP A 218 -13.58 15.50 9.48
C ASP A 218 -13.28 16.16 8.12
N SER A 219 -14.20 17.00 7.63
CA SER A 219 -14.14 17.57 6.28
C SER A 219 -12.91 18.46 6.02
N GLU A 220 -12.39 19.14 7.05
CA GLU A 220 -11.20 19.98 6.90
C GLU A 220 -9.95 19.11 6.78
N SER A 221 -9.78 18.14 7.67
CA SER A 221 -8.69 17.16 7.59
C SER A 221 -8.73 16.39 6.26
N GLU A 222 -9.92 16.02 5.78
CA GLU A 222 -10.11 15.38 4.49
C GLU A 222 -9.59 16.24 3.33
N TYR A 223 -9.95 17.54 3.29
CA TYR A 223 -9.47 18.47 2.28
C TYR A 223 -7.94 18.56 2.27
N LEU A 224 -7.31 18.66 3.45
CA LEU A 224 -5.86 18.74 3.58
C LEU A 224 -5.17 17.44 3.13
N ILE A 225 -5.78 16.28 3.38
CA ILE A 225 -5.29 14.99 2.90
C ILE A 225 -5.32 14.95 1.38
N HIS A 226 -6.43 15.31 0.74
CA HIS A 226 -6.52 15.33 -0.73
C HIS A 226 -5.47 16.23 -1.37
N ARG A 227 -5.31 17.45 -0.86
CA ARG A 227 -4.29 18.38 -1.35
C ARG A 227 -2.87 17.82 -1.22
N ALA A 228 -2.62 17.03 -0.19
CA ALA A 228 -1.34 16.36 0.01
C ALA A 228 -1.16 15.16 -0.97
N MET A 229 -2.23 14.41 -1.21
CA MET A 229 -2.25 13.30 -2.16
C MET A 229 -2.07 13.78 -3.61
N ASP A 230 -2.73 14.87 -4.00
CA ASP A 230 -2.56 15.50 -5.33
C ASP A 230 -1.09 15.80 -5.61
N ARG A 231 -0.41 16.47 -4.66
CA ARG A 231 1.03 16.78 -4.75
C ARG A 231 1.89 15.52 -4.79
N LEU A 232 1.51 14.49 -4.04
CA LEU A 232 2.21 13.20 -4.04
C LEU A 232 2.03 12.46 -5.38
N MET A 233 0.91 12.63 -6.08
CA MET A 233 0.68 11.96 -7.37
C MET A 233 1.41 12.65 -8.55
N GLU A 234 1.74 13.94 -8.45
CA GLU A 234 2.37 14.69 -9.53
C GLU A 234 3.64 14.01 -10.07
N GLY A 235 3.62 13.65 -11.36
CA GLY A 235 4.76 13.06 -12.06
C GLY A 235 5.07 11.60 -11.69
N ARG A 236 4.16 10.91 -11.00
CA ARG A 236 4.34 9.52 -10.54
C ARG A 236 3.25 8.61 -11.11
N THR A 237 3.63 7.42 -11.54
CA THR A 237 2.65 6.40 -11.95
C THR A 237 1.91 5.93 -10.72
N THR A 238 0.59 6.10 -10.70
CA THR A 238 -0.19 5.93 -9.49
C THR A 238 -1.29 4.90 -9.72
N PHE A 239 -1.32 3.86 -8.90
CA PHE A 239 -2.40 2.89 -8.82
C PHE A 239 -3.31 3.23 -7.64
N VAL A 240 -4.58 3.51 -7.89
CA VAL A 240 -5.54 3.89 -6.85
C VAL A 240 -6.64 2.85 -6.77
N ILE A 241 -6.85 2.27 -5.58
CA ILE A 241 -8.08 1.56 -5.25
C ILE A 241 -9.10 2.62 -4.87
N ALA A 242 -9.90 3.02 -5.86
CA ALA A 242 -10.69 4.24 -5.73
C ALA A 242 -12.07 3.95 -5.10
N HIS A 243 -12.37 4.67 -4.03
CA HIS A 243 -13.72 4.77 -3.44
C HIS A 243 -14.32 6.17 -3.60
N ARG A 244 -13.68 7.05 -4.38
CA ARG A 244 -14.06 8.46 -4.57
C ARG A 244 -14.23 8.79 -6.02
N LEU A 245 -15.29 9.54 -6.32
CA LEU A 245 -15.61 9.90 -7.68
C LEU A 245 -14.59 10.86 -8.31
N SER A 246 -14.09 11.83 -7.54
CA SER A 246 -13.10 12.79 -8.01
C SER A 246 -11.87 12.07 -8.57
N THR A 247 -11.31 11.13 -7.81
CA THR A 247 -10.12 10.37 -8.22
C THR A 247 -10.38 9.50 -9.45
N ILE A 248 -11.55 8.86 -9.51
CA ILE A 248 -11.95 8.05 -10.67
C ILE A 248 -12.10 8.92 -11.93
N LYS A 249 -12.73 10.10 -11.83
CA LYS A 249 -12.95 11.00 -12.96
C LYS A 249 -11.64 11.56 -13.54
N HIS A 250 -10.61 11.71 -12.71
CA HIS A 250 -9.30 12.24 -13.12
C HIS A 250 -8.31 11.15 -13.52
N ALA A 251 -8.65 9.86 -13.36
CA ALA A 251 -7.79 8.77 -13.79
C ALA A 251 -7.68 8.73 -15.32
N ALA A 252 -6.45 8.59 -15.81
CA ALA A 252 -6.18 8.41 -17.24
C ALA A 252 -6.71 7.07 -17.74
N GLN A 253 -6.70 6.06 -16.87
CA GLN A 253 -7.19 4.73 -17.14
C GLN A 253 -7.94 4.18 -15.93
N ILE A 254 -9.14 3.67 -16.14
CA ILE A 254 -9.95 2.96 -15.15
C ILE A 254 -9.99 1.49 -15.57
N ILE A 255 -9.67 0.61 -14.63
CA ILE A 255 -9.69 -0.85 -14.81
C ILE A 255 -10.77 -1.39 -13.88
N THR A 256 -11.85 -1.89 -14.48
CA THR A 256 -12.95 -2.52 -13.75
C THR A 256 -12.72 -4.02 -13.65
N LEU A 257 -12.62 -4.51 -12.41
CA LEU A 257 -12.41 -5.91 -12.10
C LEU A 257 -13.70 -6.58 -11.70
N GLU A 258 -13.95 -7.76 -12.27
CA GLU A 258 -15.02 -8.66 -11.85
C GLU A 258 -14.48 -10.08 -11.75
N LYS A 259 -14.67 -10.71 -10.57
CA LYS A 259 -14.28 -12.11 -10.30
C LYS A 259 -12.83 -12.43 -10.73
N GLY A 260 -11.89 -11.56 -10.38
CA GLY A 260 -10.47 -11.78 -10.66
C GLY A 260 -10.05 -11.54 -12.11
N ARG A 261 -10.92 -10.97 -12.96
CA ARG A 261 -10.61 -10.65 -14.36
C ARG A 261 -10.83 -9.18 -14.65
N VAL A 262 -10.10 -8.65 -15.62
CA VAL A 262 -10.37 -7.34 -16.20
C VAL A 262 -11.65 -7.44 -17.04
N SER A 263 -12.71 -6.75 -16.62
CA SER A 263 -13.97 -6.69 -17.37
C SER A 263 -13.98 -5.54 -18.36
N GLU A 264 -13.50 -4.36 -17.94
CA GLU A 264 -13.55 -3.13 -18.73
C GLU A 264 -12.31 -2.28 -18.47
N VAL A 265 -11.83 -1.60 -19.51
CA VAL A 265 -10.71 -0.64 -19.43
C VAL A 265 -11.06 0.59 -20.27
N GLY A 266 -10.88 1.77 -19.70
CA GLY A 266 -11.11 3.03 -20.41
C GLY A 266 -11.07 4.24 -19.49
N ASP A 267 -11.32 5.42 -20.04
CA ASP A 267 -11.56 6.62 -19.23
C ASP A 267 -13.00 6.68 -18.70
N HIS A 268 -13.25 7.57 -17.74
CA HIS A 268 -14.57 7.71 -17.10
C HIS A 268 -15.70 7.89 -18.13
N LYS A 269 -15.51 8.79 -19.10
CA LYS A 269 -16.55 9.14 -20.06
C LYS A 269 -16.90 7.93 -20.94
N THR A 270 -15.86 7.27 -21.46
CA THR A 270 -15.99 6.09 -22.32
C THR A 270 -16.72 4.96 -21.60
N LEU A 271 -16.37 4.70 -20.34
CA LEU A 271 -16.99 3.61 -19.57
C LEU A 271 -18.43 3.92 -19.13
N VAL A 272 -18.76 5.19 -18.84
CA VAL A 272 -20.16 5.60 -18.60
C VAL A 272 -20.99 5.43 -19.87
N ASP A 273 -20.49 5.89 -21.02
CA ASP A 273 -21.20 5.81 -22.30
C ASP A 273 -21.44 4.37 -22.77
N GLN A 274 -20.56 3.43 -22.39
CA GLN A 274 -20.73 1.99 -22.66
C GLN A 274 -21.86 1.35 -21.83
N ASN A 275 -22.32 2.02 -20.77
CA ASN A 275 -23.38 1.54 -19.87
C ASN A 275 -23.14 0.11 -19.31
N GLY A 276 -21.87 -0.20 -19.05
CA GLY A 276 -21.39 -1.51 -18.59
C GLY A 276 -21.39 -1.68 -17.06
N VAL A 277 -20.55 -2.59 -16.57
CA VAL A 277 -20.36 -2.87 -15.14
C VAL A 277 -19.90 -1.62 -14.41
N TYR A 278 -18.95 -0.89 -14.99
CA TYR A 278 -18.49 0.38 -14.42
C TYR A 278 -19.63 1.39 -14.25
N ALA A 279 -20.43 1.60 -15.30
CA ALA A 279 -21.53 2.57 -15.27
C ALA A 279 -22.58 2.23 -14.19
N GLN A 280 -22.91 0.95 -14.04
CA GLN A 280 -23.84 0.48 -13.00
C GLN A 280 -23.27 0.71 -11.59
N MET A 281 -21.99 0.40 -11.38
CA MET A 281 -21.31 0.69 -10.11
C MET A 281 -21.25 2.19 -9.83
N TYR A 282 -21.00 2.99 -10.87
CA TYR A 282 -21.00 4.43 -10.81
C TYR A 282 -22.36 4.99 -10.38
N GLU A 283 -23.45 4.52 -10.98
CA GLU A 283 -24.81 4.93 -10.61
C GLU A 283 -25.15 4.56 -9.16
N MET A 284 -24.81 3.34 -8.71
CA MET A 284 -25.11 2.90 -7.34
C MET A 284 -24.26 3.59 -6.27
N GLN A 285 -22.96 3.78 -6.50
CA GLN A 285 -22.04 4.23 -5.45
C GLN A 285 -21.82 5.73 -5.42
N PHE A 286 -21.96 6.40 -6.56
CA PHE A 286 -21.50 7.78 -6.71
C PHE A 286 -22.59 8.76 -7.12
N ARG A 287 -23.56 8.36 -7.96
CA ARG A 287 -24.65 9.27 -8.37
C ARG A 287 -25.59 9.66 -7.21
N LEU A 288 -25.83 8.75 -6.27
CA LEU A 288 -26.60 9.04 -5.05
C LEU A 288 -25.92 10.07 -4.13
N ASN A 289 -24.58 10.17 -4.17
CA ASN A 289 -23.84 11.16 -3.38
C ASN A 289 -23.78 12.54 -4.06
N ASP A 290 -23.80 12.60 -5.40
CA ASP A 290 -23.90 13.86 -6.17
C ASP A 290 -25.28 14.54 -6.04
N GLU A 291 -26.35 13.80 -5.72
CA GLU A 291 -27.72 14.35 -5.55
C GLU A 291 -27.98 14.88 -4.11
N ILE A 292 -27.10 14.59 -3.16
CA ILE A 292 -27.22 14.98 -1.73
C ILE A 292 -26.20 16.06 -1.33
N GLY A 293 -25.22 16.37 -2.20
CA GLY A 293 -24.16 17.36 -2.00
C GLY A 293 -24.51 18.77 -2.47
#